data_AF-A0A0S8ERG1-F1
#
_entry.id   AF-A0A0S8ERG1-F1
#
_cell.length_a   1.000
_cell.length_b   1.000
_cell.length_c   1.000
_cell.angle_alpha   90.00
_cell.angle_beta   90.00
_cell.angle_gamma   90.00
#
_symmetry.space_group_name_H-M   'P 1'
#
loop_
_entity.id
_entity.type
_entity.pdbx_description
1 polymer ?
#
loop_
_entity_poly.entity_id
_entity_poly.type
_entity_poly.pdbx_seq_one_letter_code
_entity_poly.pdbx_strand_id
1 'polypeptide(L)' 'MAETRRRTLVKTVLWRVIGIVWTWIGAYLILVLTPDRYRSAAVVSTLIVVFHHGTRTAMYYGYERAWNAVGWGK' A
#
# COMPACT_ATOMS: atom_id res chain seq x y z
N MET A 1 14.19 18.79 15.62
CA MET A 1 14.60 19.23 14.26
C MET A 1 13.40 19.04 13.34
N ALA A 2 13.15 19.97 12.42
CA ALA A 2 12.02 19.89 11.50
C ALA A 2 12.40 19.02 10.30
N GLU A 3 11.52 18.09 9.90
CA GLU A 3 11.77 17.21 8.76
C GLU A 3 12.03 18.04 7.49
N THR A 4 13.09 17.70 6.75
CA THR A 4 13.43 18.43 5.52
C THR A 4 12.41 18.17 4.40
N ARG A 5 12.11 19.19 3.58
CA ARG A 5 11.19 19.05 2.43
C ARG A 5 11.57 17.91 1.48
N ARG A 6 12.88 17.70 1.27
CA ARG A 6 13.40 16.60 0.43
C ARG A 6 13.07 15.24 1.03
N ARG A 7 13.20 15.08 2.35
CA ARG A 7 12.83 13.85 3.04
C ARG A 7 11.35 13.55 2.91
N THR A 8 10.48 14.54 3.15
CA THR A 8 9.03 14.37 2.99
C THR A 8 8.65 14.01 1.55
N LEU A 9 9.30 14.61 0.54
CA LEU A 9 9.07 14.28 -0.86
C LEU A 9 9.44 12.83 -1.18
N VAL A 10 10.66 12.40 -0.80
CA VAL A 10 11.11 11.01 -1.00
C VAL A 10 10.18 10.03 -0.29
N LYS A 11 9.77 10.34 0.95
CA LYS A 11 8.81 9.53 1.68
C LYS A 11 7.51 9.35 0.91
N THR A 12 7.01 10.45 0.36
CA THR A 12 5.74 10.45 -0.34
C THR A 12 5.83 9.61 -1.61
N VAL A 13 6.88 9.79 -2.41
CA VAL A 13 7.08 9.03 -3.65
C VAL A 13 7.24 7.53 -3.35
N LEU A 14 8.08 7.16 -2.38
CA LEU A 14 8.26 5.76 -2.01
C LEU A 14 6.95 5.12 -1.54
N TRP A 15 6.18 5.82 -0.71
CA TRP A 15 4.88 5.34 -0.26
C TRP A 15 3.90 5.13 -1.41
N ARG A 16 3.91 6.00 -2.43
CA ARG A 16 3.08 5.83 -3.63
C ARG A 16 3.50 4.60 -4.44
N VAL A 17 4.81 4.41 -4.67
CA VAL A 17 5.32 3.25 -5.41
C VAL A 17 4.96 1.94 -4.70
N ILE A 18 5.21 1.86 -3.39
CA ILE A 18 4.84 0.69 -2.57
C ILE A 18 3.34 0.43 -2.67
N GLY A 19 2.51 1.47 -2.53
CA GLY A 19 1.06 1.35 -2.59
C GLY A 19 0.55 0.87 -3.96
N ILE A 20 1.12 1.35 -5.06
CA ILE A 20 0.76 0.92 -6.43
C ILE A 20 1.10 -0.56 -6.61
N VAL A 21 2.34 -0.95 -6.30
CA VAL A 21 2.81 -2.34 -6.43
C VAL A 21 1.97 -3.28 -5.56
N TRP A 22 1.73 -2.91 -4.31
CA TRP A 22 0.95 -3.71 -3.37
C TRP A 22 -0.50 -3.93 -3.84
N THR A 23 -1.15 -2.86 -4.32
CA THR A 23 -2.53 -2.94 -4.82
C THR A 23 -2.61 -3.80 -6.07
N TRP A 24 -1.64 -3.65 -6.98
CA TRP A 24 -1.59 -4.44 -8.21
C TRP A 24 -1.40 -5.93 -7.91
N ILE A 25 -0.45 -6.29 -7.03
CA ILE A 25 -0.22 -7.68 -6.61
C ILE A 25 -1.50 -8.25 -5.95
N GLY A 26 -2.09 -7.52 -5.01
CA GLY A 26 -3.31 -7.98 -4.34
C GLY A 26 -4.48 -8.19 -5.28
N ALA A 27 -4.71 -7.24 -6.20
CA ALA A 27 -5.76 -7.37 -7.22
C ALA A 27 -5.52 -8.57 -8.14
N TYR A 28 -4.28 -8.77 -8.59
CA TYR A 28 -3.90 -9.92 -9.40
C TYR A 28 -4.17 -11.24 -8.66
N LEU A 29 -3.73 -11.36 -7.40
CA LEU A 29 -3.97 -12.55 -6.58
C LEU A 29 -5.46 -12.79 -6.34
N ILE A 30 -6.25 -11.75 -6.05
CA ILE A 30 -7.71 -11.87 -5.90
C ILE A 30 -8.34 -12.41 -7.20
N LEU A 31 -7.93 -11.92 -8.36
CA LEU A 31 -8.47 -12.40 -9.64
C LEU A 31 -8.11 -13.87 -9.90
N VAL A 32 -6.85 -14.25 -9.68
CA VAL A 32 -6.36 -15.63 -9.90
C VAL A 32 -7.00 -16.62 -8.93
N LEU A 33 -7.17 -16.24 -7.66
CA LEU A 33 -7.68 -17.11 -6.61
C LEU A 33 -9.22 -17.17 -6.55
N THR A 34 -9.92 -16.22 -7.16
CA THR A 34 -11.40 -16.22 -7.19
C THR A 34 -11.91 -17.10 -8.33
N PRO A 35 -12.64 -18.20 -8.06
CA PRO A 35 -13.22 -19.03 -9.11
C PRO A 35 -14.22 -18.27 -9.99
N ASP A 36 -14.31 -18.62 -11.27
CA ASP A 36 -15.14 -17.90 -12.25
C ASP A 36 -16.61 -17.77 -11.83
N ARG A 37 -17.17 -18.83 -11.21
CA ARG A 37 -18.55 -18.82 -10.70
C ARG A 37 -18.84 -17.77 -9.61
N TYR A 38 -17.80 -17.23 -8.97
CA TYR A 38 -17.89 -16.17 -7.95
C TYR A 38 -17.28 -14.84 -8.40
N ARG A 39 -16.76 -14.74 -9.63
CA ARG A 39 -16.05 -13.57 -10.15
C ARG A 39 -17.01 -12.50 -10.67
N SER A 40 -17.96 -12.06 -9.85
CA SER A 40 -18.78 -10.89 -10.18
C SER A 40 -17.98 -9.60 -9.94
N ALA A 41 -18.26 -8.55 -10.72
CA ALA A 41 -17.60 -7.25 -10.55
C ALA A 41 -17.78 -6.69 -9.13
N ALA A 42 -18.97 -6.88 -8.54
CA ALA A 42 -19.26 -6.49 -7.16
C ALA A 42 -18.35 -7.23 -6.17
N VAL A 43 -18.27 -8.56 -6.24
CA VAL A 43 -17.45 -9.36 -5.31
C VAL A 43 -15.97 -9.02 -5.44
N VAL A 44 -15.44 -8.99 -6.67
CA VAL A 44 -14.01 -8.72 -6.90
C VAL A 44 -13.63 -7.31 -6.44
N SER A 45 -14.44 -6.30 -6.77
CA SER A 45 -14.16 -4.92 -6.33
C SER A 45 -14.23 -4.78 -4.81
N THR A 46 -15.21 -5.41 -4.15
CA THR A 46 -15.27 -5.45 -2.67
C THR A 46 -14.02 -6.08 -2.07
N LEU A 47 -13.57 -7.23 -2.58
CA LEU A 47 -12.36 -7.89 -2.08
C LEU A 47 -11.11 -7.00 -2.25
N ILE A 48 -10.96 -6.35 -3.41
CA ILE A 48 -9.84 -5.44 -3.67
C ILE A 48 -9.87 -4.25 -2.72
N VAL A 49 -11.03 -3.63 -2.49
CA VAL A 49 -11.19 -2.48 -1.59
C VAL A 49 -10.87 -2.86 -0.14
N VAL A 50 -11.41 -3.99 0.33
CA VAL A 50 -11.16 -4.48 1.69
C VAL A 50 -9.68 -4.81 1.87
N PHE A 51 -9.07 -5.51 0.91
CA PHE A 51 -7.63 -5.79 0.94
C PHE A 51 -6.81 -4.49 0.95
N HIS A 52 -7.08 -3.58 0.01
CA HIS A 52 -6.33 -2.33 -0.13
C HIS A 52 -6.41 -1.49 1.14
N HIS A 53 -7.62 -1.15 1.60
CA HIS A 53 -7.77 -0.28 2.76
C HIS A 53 -7.44 -0.98 4.08
N GLY A 54 -7.75 -2.27 4.20
CA GLY A 54 -7.47 -3.05 5.42
C GLY A 54 -5.97 -3.20 5.70
N THR A 55 -5.15 -3.38 4.68
CA THR A 55 -3.69 -3.57 4.86
C THR A 55 -2.93 -2.26 4.92
N ARG A 56 -3.41 -1.21 4.25
CA ARG A 56 -2.69 0.05 4.06
C ARG A 56 -2.38 0.78 5.37
N THR A 57 -3.26 0.71 6.36
CA THR A 57 -3.05 1.33 7.68
C THR A 57 -1.84 0.71 8.39
N ALA A 58 -1.78 -0.62 8.47
CA ALA A 58 -0.68 -1.34 9.10
C ALA A 58 0.64 -1.11 8.34
N MET A 59 0.60 -1.16 7.01
CA MET A 59 1.75 -0.89 6.17
C MET A 59 2.28 0.53 6.35
N TYR A 60 1.40 1.53 6.43
CA TYR A 60 1.81 2.92 6.62
C TYR A 60 2.47 3.12 7.99
N TYR A 61 1.92 2.51 9.03
CA TYR A 61 2.55 2.53 10.35
C TYR A 61 3.96 1.92 10.31
N GLY A 62 4.11 0.72 9.73
CA GLY A 62 5.41 0.06 9.59
C GLY A 62 6.40 0.87 8.75
N TYR A 63 5.92 1.48 7.67
CA TYR A 63 6.68 2.38 6.82
C TYR A 63 7.26 3.56 7.60
N GLU A 64 6.44 4.24 8.40
CA GLU A 64 6.89 5.35 9.24
C GLU A 64 7.85 4.91 10.35
N ARG A 65 7.69 3.69 10.90
CA ARG A 65 8.65 3.12 11.87
C ARG A 65 10.00 2.81 11.23
N ALA A 66 10.00 2.15 10.07
CA ALA A 66 11.22 1.89 9.32
C ALA A 66 11.93 3.21 8.97
N TRP A 67 11.19 4.24 8.58
CA TRP A 67 11.78 5.52 8.22
C TRP A 67 12.29 6.31 9.41
N ASN A 68 11.71 6.13 10.60
CA ASN A 68 12.27 6.70 11.83
C ASN A 68 13.63 6.07 12.19
N ALA A 69 13.98 4.88 11.71
CA ALA A 69 15.33 4.33 11.90
C ALA A 69 16.37 5.01 10.99
N VAL A 70 15.96 5.68 9.92
CA VAL A 70 16.84 6.31 8.93
C VAL A 70 17.16 7.75 9.33
N GLY A 71 18.44 8.05 9.61
CA GLY A 71 18.90 9.36 10.09
C GLY A 71 18.92 10.49 9.06
N TRP A 72 18.86 10.19 7.76
CA TRP A 72 18.96 11.19 6.69
C TRP A 72 17.82 12.22 6.75
N GLY A 73 18.14 13.52 6.79
CA GLY A 73 17.14 14.60 6.63
C GLY A 73 16.19 14.80 7.81
N LYS A 74 16.55 14.33 9.01
CA LYS A 74 15.90 14.60 10.30
C LYS A 74 16.27 15.97 10.87
#